data_AF-A0A832H3X4-F1
#
_entry.id   AF-A0A832H3X4-F1
#
_cell.length_a   1.000
_cell.length_b   1.000
_cell.length_c   1.000
_cell.angle_alpha   90.00
_cell.angle_beta   90.00
_cell.angle_gamma   90.00
#
_symmetry.space_group_name_H-M   'P 1'
#
loop_
_entity.id
_entity.type
_entity.pdbx_description
1 polymer ?
#
loop_
_entity_poly.entity_id
_entity_poly.type
_entity_poly.pdbx_seq_one_letter_code
_entity_poly.pdbx_strand_id
1 'polypeptide(L)'
;MISTVVKSPSAVSLKAPLSGYLVPLESVPDPVFAQKMVGEGVSIDPVDCVLCAPCDGEVIQLHPANHAVTIKTGHGLEVLMHIGLDTVALKGQGFTPKVKVGNAVKTGDSLIEFDADYVALHAKSLLTQIVITNSDRVSQFLPYTGTAIVGQTVILEMALDGSELPTEAQTGDTVTSEPVVVPNPTGLHARPAAVLASLAKKYKSDIRLKYNDKQANVRSVVSLMGLEINKNARVQLVATGDDANTAVAELSEAIRMGLGEEGTAPISAPASVAHLTAAEPAPRPRSADPNIILGVAASPGVAVGKTYRLSRQEITVTEAGGTPREEQRKL
;
A
#
# COMPACT_ATOMS: atom_id res chain seq x y z
N MET A 1 24.93 37.06 3.87
CA MET A 1 23.96 37.56 4.88
C MET A 1 23.53 36.38 5.71
N ILE A 2 23.92 36.34 6.98
CA ILE A 2 23.55 35.27 7.91
C ILE A 2 22.12 35.61 8.35
N SER A 3 21.13 34.88 7.82
CA SER A 3 19.76 34.97 8.30
C SER A 3 19.70 34.30 9.67
N THR A 4 19.65 35.12 10.71
CA THR A 4 19.46 34.65 12.09
C THR A 4 18.05 34.09 12.20
N VAL A 5 17.90 32.77 12.06
CA VAL A 5 16.64 32.06 12.34
C VAL A 5 16.38 32.19 13.83
N VAL A 6 15.40 33.03 14.18
CA VAL A 6 14.86 33.11 15.54
C VAL A 6 14.25 31.75 15.84
N LYS A 7 14.85 31.03 16.79
CA LYS A 7 14.42 29.68 17.17
C LYS A 7 13.05 29.78 17.86
N SER A 8 11.98 29.55 17.10
CA SER A 8 10.63 29.56 17.63
C SER A 8 10.45 28.43 18.67
N PRO A 9 9.73 28.66 19.78
CA PRO A 9 9.52 27.66 20.85
C PRO A 9 8.71 26.43 20.41
N SER A 10 8.22 26.39 19.16
CA SER A 10 7.48 25.29 18.53
C SER A 10 8.25 24.60 17.39
N ALA A 11 9.56 24.82 17.27
CA ALA A 11 10.38 24.25 16.22
C ALA A 11 10.79 22.80 16.53
N VAL A 12 10.46 21.87 15.63
CA VAL A 12 10.86 20.45 15.68
C VAL A 12 11.92 20.20 14.62
N SER A 13 13.01 19.54 14.99
CA SER A 13 14.09 19.18 14.06
C SER A 13 14.22 17.67 13.93
N LEU A 14 14.41 17.18 12.70
CA LEU A 14 14.77 15.80 12.43
C LEU A 14 16.27 15.68 12.14
N LYS A 15 16.91 14.71 12.78
CA LYS A 15 18.26 14.27 12.46
C LYS A 15 18.24 13.28 11.29
N ALA A 16 19.35 13.18 10.59
CA ALA A 16 19.51 12.23 9.51
C ALA A 16 19.35 10.78 10.02
N PRO A 17 18.40 9.99 9.50
CA PRO A 17 18.27 8.59 9.88
C PRO A 17 19.27 7.68 9.15
N LEU A 18 19.94 8.19 8.11
CA LEU A 18 21.00 7.54 7.33
C LEU A 18 22.05 8.58 6.96
N SER A 19 23.32 8.18 6.81
CA SER A 19 24.30 9.02 6.10
C SER A 19 24.07 8.89 4.60
N GLY A 20 24.33 9.96 3.86
CA GLY A 20 24.09 9.99 2.43
C GLY A 20 23.97 11.39 1.87
N TYR A 21 23.49 11.49 0.62
CA TYR A 21 23.21 12.78 -0.01
C TYR A 21 21.73 13.12 0.10
N LEU A 22 21.41 14.35 0.54
CA LEU A 22 20.03 14.84 0.60
C LEU A 22 19.53 15.17 -0.80
N VAL A 23 18.40 14.58 -1.14
CA VAL A 23 17.73 14.69 -2.43
C VAL A 23 16.36 15.36 -2.20
N PRO A 24 16.03 16.46 -2.92
CA PRO A 24 14.70 17.06 -2.85
C PRO A 24 13.62 16.04 -3.18
N LEU A 25 12.52 16.05 -2.41
CA LEU A 25 11.47 15.05 -2.56
C LEU A 25 10.86 15.09 -3.97
N GLU A 26 10.79 16.27 -4.58
CA GLU A 26 10.31 16.53 -5.94
C GLU A 26 11.15 15.84 -7.04
N SER A 27 12.37 15.45 -6.73
CA SER A 27 13.28 14.77 -7.68
C SER A 27 13.26 13.23 -7.56
N VAL A 28 12.51 12.69 -6.60
CA VAL A 28 12.35 11.23 -6.43
C VAL A 28 11.58 10.67 -7.63
N PRO A 29 12.03 9.54 -8.25
CA PRO A 29 11.40 8.96 -9.43
C PRO A 29 10.13 8.14 -9.10
N ASP A 30 9.27 8.71 -8.25
CA ASP A 30 7.94 8.22 -7.91
C ASP A 30 7.00 9.41 -7.74
N PRO A 31 5.95 9.54 -8.58
CA PRO A 31 5.00 10.65 -8.50
C PRO A 31 4.37 10.84 -7.12
N VAL A 32 4.14 9.76 -6.37
CA VAL A 32 3.48 9.86 -5.06
C VAL A 32 4.34 10.61 -4.04
N PHE A 33 5.65 10.41 -4.08
CA PHE A 33 6.59 11.16 -3.25
C PHE A 33 6.91 12.53 -3.87
N ALA A 34 7.20 12.58 -5.18
CA ALA A 34 7.55 13.82 -5.86
C ALA A 34 6.46 14.89 -5.82
N GLN A 35 5.20 14.48 -5.83
CA GLN A 35 4.03 15.38 -5.69
C GLN A 35 3.57 15.52 -4.24
N LYS A 36 4.33 14.97 -3.28
CA LYS A 36 4.09 15.09 -1.83
C LYS A 36 2.72 14.58 -1.40
N MET A 37 2.20 13.57 -2.10
CA MET A 37 0.87 13.02 -1.82
C MET A 37 0.82 12.29 -0.47
N VAL A 38 1.94 11.67 -0.07
CA VAL A 38 2.14 11.04 1.24
C VAL A 38 2.33 12.08 2.34
N GLY A 39 2.99 13.20 2.02
CA GLY A 39 3.33 14.28 2.93
C GLY A 39 4.57 15.06 2.48
N GLU A 40 4.93 16.07 3.26
CA GLU A 40 6.14 16.89 3.10
C GLU A 40 7.36 16.20 3.73
N GLY A 41 8.56 16.41 3.15
CA GLY A 41 9.76 15.77 3.66
C GLY A 41 10.98 15.92 2.77
N VAL A 42 11.95 15.03 2.97
CA VAL A 42 13.20 14.94 2.21
C VAL A 42 13.50 13.49 1.84
N SER A 43 14.33 13.28 0.83
CA SER A 43 14.87 11.95 0.50
C SER A 43 16.36 11.92 0.75
N ILE A 44 16.91 10.75 1.06
CA ILE A 44 18.34 10.50 1.20
C ILE A 44 18.75 9.41 0.21
N ASP A 45 19.83 9.62 -0.53
CA ASP A 45 20.56 8.56 -1.22
C ASP A 45 21.59 7.97 -0.25
N PRO A 46 21.33 6.78 0.33
CA PRO A 46 22.05 6.33 1.51
C PRO A 46 23.40 5.69 1.16
N VAL A 47 24.37 5.88 2.06
CA VAL A 47 25.66 5.18 2.04
C VAL A 47 25.84 4.22 3.21
N ASP A 48 24.89 4.24 4.15
CA ASP A 48 24.83 3.32 5.30
C ASP A 48 23.75 2.25 5.08
N CYS A 49 23.87 1.13 5.80
CA CYS A 49 22.96 -0.01 5.73
C CYS A 49 22.03 -0.14 6.97
N VAL A 50 22.00 0.87 7.85
CA VAL A 50 21.18 0.85 9.07
C VAL A 50 20.40 2.14 9.19
N LEU A 51 19.08 2.05 9.02
CA LEU A 51 18.15 3.14 9.26
C LEU A 51 18.00 3.36 10.77
N CYS A 52 18.28 4.56 11.23
CA CYS A 52 18.18 4.96 12.64
C CYS A 52 17.02 5.94 12.88
N ALA A 53 16.62 6.09 14.15
CA ALA A 53 15.58 7.03 14.53
C ALA A 53 16.02 8.50 14.31
N PRO A 54 15.26 9.30 13.57
CA PRO A 54 15.60 10.70 13.28
C PRO A 54 15.26 11.64 14.44
N CYS A 55 14.48 11.16 15.41
CA CYS A 55 14.03 11.89 16.59
C CYS A 55 13.56 10.91 17.67
N ASP A 56 13.32 11.43 18.88
CA ASP A 56 12.72 10.67 19.97
C ASP A 56 11.21 10.47 19.71
N GLY A 57 10.70 9.28 20.01
CA GLY A 57 9.28 8.98 19.80
C GLY A 57 8.90 7.53 20.05
N GLU A 58 7.74 7.14 19.52
CA GLU A 58 7.21 5.78 19.59
C GLU A 58 7.02 5.20 18.18
N VAL A 59 7.43 3.96 17.97
CA VAL A 59 7.17 3.23 16.72
C VAL A 59 5.68 2.89 16.65
N ILE A 60 4.92 3.60 15.82
CA ILE A 60 3.47 3.39 15.67
C ILE A 60 3.13 2.42 14.53
N GLN A 61 4.05 2.23 13.58
CA GLN A 61 3.85 1.30 12.48
C GLN A 61 5.19 0.74 12.01
N LEU A 62 5.21 -0.56 11.71
CA LEU A 62 6.29 -1.24 11.00
C LEU A 62 5.63 -2.04 9.88
N HIS A 63 6.02 -1.81 8.63
CA HIS A 63 5.43 -2.51 7.51
C HIS A 63 5.76 -4.03 7.59
N PRO A 64 4.84 -4.95 7.25
CA PRO A 64 5.10 -6.40 7.33
C PRO A 64 6.31 -6.89 6.53
N ALA A 65 6.60 -6.22 5.40
CA ALA A 65 7.80 -6.44 4.59
C ALA A 65 9.06 -5.69 5.12
N ASN A 66 9.02 -5.12 6.33
CA ASN A 66 10.13 -4.52 7.07
C ASN A 66 10.95 -3.40 6.37
N HIS A 67 10.47 -2.84 5.26
CA HIS A 67 11.17 -1.78 4.52
C HIS A 67 10.76 -0.36 4.94
N ALA A 68 9.70 -0.22 5.74
CA ALA A 68 9.18 1.09 6.16
C ALA A 68 8.72 1.07 7.61
N VAL A 69 8.98 2.18 8.31
CA VAL A 69 8.67 2.37 9.72
C VAL A 69 8.17 3.81 9.95
N THR A 70 7.15 3.96 10.80
CA THR A 70 6.60 5.25 11.18
C THR A 70 6.80 5.49 12.67
N ILE A 71 7.41 6.62 13.02
CA ILE A 71 7.58 7.08 14.40
C ILE A 71 6.64 8.24 14.68
N LYS A 72 5.94 8.20 15.80
CA LYS A 72 5.19 9.33 16.33
C LYS A 72 6.05 10.08 17.35
N THR A 73 6.28 11.36 17.10
CA THR A 73 7.07 12.22 18.00
C THR A 73 6.27 12.60 19.24
N GLY A 74 6.95 13.10 20.28
CA GLY A 74 6.27 13.67 21.46
C GLY A 74 5.35 14.86 21.15
N HIS A 75 5.50 15.50 19.98
CA HIS A 75 4.62 16.56 19.48
C HIS A 75 3.48 16.03 18.61
N GLY A 76 3.40 14.70 18.42
CA GLY A 76 2.37 14.03 17.63
C GLY A 76 2.56 14.10 16.12
N LEU A 77 3.73 14.51 15.62
CA LEU A 77 4.08 14.36 14.21
C LEU A 77 4.33 12.90 13.89
N GLU A 78 3.90 12.46 12.72
CA GLU A 78 4.09 11.11 12.22
C GLU A 78 5.18 11.14 11.15
N VAL A 79 6.34 10.57 11.47
CA VAL A 79 7.52 10.52 10.60
C VAL A 79 7.61 9.13 9.97
N LEU A 80 7.20 9.03 8.71
CA LEU A 80 7.37 7.83 7.88
C LEU A 80 8.77 7.82 7.29
N MET A 81 9.50 6.73 7.50
CA MET A 81 10.73 6.42 6.79
C MET A 81 10.50 5.21 5.91
N HIS A 82 10.68 5.38 4.60
CA HIS A 82 10.45 4.36 3.59
C HIS A 82 11.75 4.07 2.83
N ILE A 83 12.33 2.88 3.01
CA ILE A 83 13.61 2.50 2.39
C ILE A 83 13.35 2.06 0.95
N GLY A 84 13.97 2.77 0.00
CA GLY A 84 13.88 2.48 -1.43
C GLY A 84 12.50 2.73 -2.04
N LEU A 85 12.39 2.49 -3.35
CA LEU A 85 11.13 2.57 -4.10
C LEU A 85 10.69 1.18 -4.58
N ASP A 86 9.39 0.91 -4.50
CA ASP A 86 8.77 -0.39 -4.83
C ASP A 86 9.30 -1.58 -4.00
N THR A 87 9.91 -1.33 -2.84
CA THR A 87 10.52 -2.34 -1.96
C THR A 87 9.51 -3.27 -1.29
N VAL A 88 8.22 -2.94 -1.31
CA VAL A 88 7.14 -3.87 -0.92
C VAL A 88 7.17 -5.18 -1.71
N ALA A 89 7.57 -5.13 -2.99
CA ALA A 89 7.65 -6.30 -3.86
C ALA A 89 8.74 -7.30 -3.42
N LEU A 90 9.71 -6.86 -2.60
CA LEU A 90 10.78 -7.70 -2.05
C LEU A 90 10.31 -8.60 -0.90
N LYS A 91 9.08 -8.41 -0.39
CA LYS A 91 8.45 -9.27 0.62
C LYS A 91 9.33 -9.54 1.86
N GLY A 92 10.07 -8.52 2.31
CA GLY A 92 10.95 -8.60 3.48
C GLY A 92 12.36 -9.10 3.22
N GLN A 93 12.68 -9.50 1.99
CA GLN A 93 14.05 -9.89 1.63
C GLN A 93 14.95 -8.66 1.62
N GLY A 94 16.11 -8.76 2.29
CA GLY A 94 17.05 -7.66 2.44
C GLY A 94 16.74 -6.70 3.59
N PHE A 95 15.75 -6.98 4.45
CA PHE A 95 15.40 -6.13 5.59
C PHE A 95 15.35 -6.90 6.90
N THR A 96 16.03 -6.39 7.92
CA THR A 96 16.09 -6.94 9.28
C THR A 96 15.61 -5.89 10.29
N PRO A 97 14.36 -5.97 10.77
CA PRO A 97 13.85 -5.02 11.75
C PRO A 97 14.57 -5.21 13.10
N LYS A 98 14.92 -4.09 13.75
CA LYS A 98 15.53 -4.04 15.10
C LYS A 98 14.55 -3.57 16.17
N VAL A 99 13.36 -3.12 15.75
CA VAL A 99 12.28 -2.63 16.60
C VAL A 99 10.97 -3.32 16.28
N LYS A 100 9.99 -3.16 17.16
CA LYS A 100 8.59 -3.54 16.94
C LYS A 100 7.66 -2.37 17.26
N VAL A 101 6.43 -2.45 16.76
CA VAL A 101 5.37 -1.49 17.10
C VAL A 101 5.20 -1.40 18.62
N GLY A 102 5.04 -0.18 19.13
CA GLY A 102 4.94 0.17 20.54
C GLY A 102 6.30 0.36 21.25
N ASN A 103 7.43 0.24 20.55
CA ASN A 103 8.73 0.57 21.14
C ASN A 103 8.92 2.09 21.21
N ALA A 104 9.35 2.58 22.38
CA ALA A 104 9.94 3.90 22.50
C ALA A 104 11.37 3.88 21.96
N VAL A 105 11.73 4.90 21.19
CA VAL A 105 13.05 5.05 20.57
C VAL A 105 13.59 6.44 20.82
N LYS A 106 14.92 6.54 20.92
CA LYS A 106 15.67 7.79 20.98
C LYS A 106 16.37 8.04 19.65
N THR A 107 16.65 9.31 19.39
CA THR A 107 17.41 9.76 18.22
C THR A 107 18.72 8.96 18.09
N GLY A 108 18.91 8.32 16.94
CA GLY A 108 20.07 7.47 16.64
C GLY A 108 19.88 5.98 16.92
N ASP A 109 18.80 5.55 17.59
CA ASP A 109 18.53 4.13 17.80
C ASP A 109 18.30 3.40 16.47
N SER A 110 18.86 2.21 16.31
CA SER A 110 18.68 1.42 15.09
C SER A 110 17.25 0.91 14.93
N LEU A 111 16.64 1.15 13.77
CA LEU A 111 15.27 0.75 13.45
C LEU A 111 15.24 -0.46 12.52
N ILE A 112 15.92 -0.35 11.38
CA ILE A 112 15.94 -1.37 10.33
C ILE A 112 17.36 -1.46 9.77
N GLU A 113 17.95 -2.64 9.80
CA GLU A 113 19.15 -2.96 9.03
C GLU A 113 18.71 -3.50 7.67
N PHE A 114 19.38 -3.10 6.58
CA PHE A 114 19.04 -3.54 5.24
C PHE A 114 20.28 -3.85 4.39
N ASP A 115 20.12 -4.75 3.42
CA ASP A 115 21.14 -5.07 2.44
C ASP A 115 21.04 -4.09 1.26
N ALA A 116 21.89 -3.06 1.28
CA ALA A 116 21.88 -2.00 0.27
C ALA A 116 22.11 -2.53 -1.15
N ASP A 117 23.02 -3.51 -1.32
CA ASP A 117 23.30 -4.11 -2.63
C ASP A 117 22.10 -4.90 -3.13
N TYR A 118 21.50 -5.71 -2.26
CA TYR A 118 20.30 -6.47 -2.61
C TYR A 118 19.16 -5.55 -3.02
N VAL A 119 18.88 -4.50 -2.22
CA VAL A 119 17.81 -3.55 -2.52
C VAL A 119 18.10 -2.78 -3.81
N ALA A 120 19.33 -2.32 -4.03
CA ALA A 120 19.71 -1.60 -5.25
C ALA A 120 19.58 -2.46 -6.53
N LEU A 121 19.77 -3.78 -6.42
CA LEU A 121 19.65 -4.71 -7.55
C LEU A 121 18.22 -5.16 -7.86
N HIS A 122 17.32 -5.12 -6.87
CA HIS A 122 15.97 -5.72 -6.99
C HIS A 122 14.82 -4.71 -6.81
N ALA A 123 15.09 -3.51 -6.29
CA ALA A 123 14.13 -2.43 -6.17
C ALA A 123 14.33 -1.39 -7.28
N LYS A 124 13.36 -0.49 -7.45
CA LYS A 124 13.44 0.58 -8.46
C LYS A 124 14.52 1.62 -8.11
N SER A 125 14.75 1.85 -6.83
CA SER A 125 15.74 2.80 -6.31
C SER A 125 16.04 2.50 -4.84
N LEU A 126 17.23 2.87 -4.38
CA LEU A 126 17.61 2.85 -2.96
C LEU A 126 17.30 4.17 -2.23
N LEU A 127 16.86 5.21 -2.97
CA LEU A 127 16.47 6.48 -2.36
C LEU A 127 15.47 6.22 -1.24
N THR A 128 15.76 6.72 -0.06
CA THR A 128 14.98 6.52 1.16
C THR A 128 14.27 7.80 1.53
N GLN A 129 12.95 7.76 1.66
CA GLN A 129 12.11 8.93 1.90
C GLN A 129 11.84 9.10 3.40
N ILE A 130 12.01 10.32 3.91
CA ILE A 130 11.71 10.74 5.28
C ILE A 130 10.60 11.78 5.19
N VAL A 131 9.38 11.38 5.51
CA VAL A 131 8.16 12.15 5.21
C VAL A 131 7.30 12.34 6.46
N ILE A 132 6.73 13.52 6.61
CA ILE A 132 5.75 13.86 7.65
C ILE A 132 4.35 13.63 7.08
N THR A 133 3.65 12.61 7.55
CA THR A 133 2.39 12.16 6.94
C THR A 133 1.17 12.98 7.37
N ASN A 134 1.28 13.74 8.46
CA ASN A 134 0.29 14.69 8.95
C ASN A 134 0.78 16.14 8.81
N SER A 135 1.18 16.51 7.58
CA SER A 135 1.80 17.80 7.27
C SER A 135 0.89 19.01 7.54
N ASP A 136 -0.41 18.80 7.64
CA ASP A 136 -1.42 19.81 8.01
C ASP A 136 -1.22 20.39 9.43
N ARG A 137 -0.42 19.74 10.27
CA ARG A 137 -0.04 20.21 11.60
C ARG A 137 1.22 21.09 11.61
N VAL A 138 1.79 21.39 10.44
CA VAL A 138 3.06 22.08 10.29
C VAL A 138 2.87 23.30 9.40
N SER A 139 3.13 24.50 9.91
CA SER A 139 3.04 25.75 9.13
C SER A 139 4.23 25.97 8.20
N GLN A 140 5.39 25.44 8.56
CA GLN A 140 6.62 25.70 7.83
C GLN A 140 7.51 24.47 7.80
N PHE A 141 8.03 24.17 6.60
CA PHE A 141 9.04 23.15 6.35
C PHE A 141 10.32 23.82 5.84
N LEU A 142 11.44 23.51 6.49
CA LEU A 142 12.77 24.01 6.15
C LEU A 142 13.70 22.81 5.90
N PRO A 143 13.66 22.22 4.68
CA PRO A 143 14.55 21.12 4.33
C PRO A 143 15.98 21.61 4.13
N TYR A 144 16.94 20.81 4.57
CA TYR A 144 18.37 21.03 4.33
C TYR A 144 18.83 20.31 3.07
N THR A 145 19.98 20.71 2.55
CA THR A 145 20.61 20.11 1.35
C THR A 145 22.06 19.72 1.62
N GLY A 146 22.64 18.92 0.72
CA GLY A 146 24.02 18.45 0.80
C GLY A 146 24.16 17.11 1.51
N THR A 147 25.34 16.85 2.10
CA THR A 147 25.63 15.56 2.73
C THR A 147 25.11 15.50 4.16
N ALA A 148 24.46 14.39 4.50
CA ALA A 148 23.98 14.07 5.82
C ALA A 148 24.83 12.98 6.47
N ILE A 149 25.03 13.09 7.79
CA ILE A 149 25.67 12.08 8.64
C ILE A 149 24.64 11.59 9.65
N VAL A 150 24.44 10.28 9.72
CA VAL A 150 23.44 9.63 10.59
C VAL A 150 23.55 10.10 12.03
N GLY A 151 22.41 10.44 12.63
CA GLY A 151 22.29 10.92 14.02
C GLY A 151 22.85 12.31 14.30
N GLN A 152 23.60 12.92 13.37
CA GLN A 152 24.30 14.19 13.59
C GLN A 152 23.68 15.36 12.82
N THR A 153 23.56 15.21 11.50
CA THR A 153 23.09 16.28 10.61
C THR A 153 21.60 16.51 10.81
N VAL A 154 21.18 17.77 10.91
CA VAL A 154 19.76 18.14 10.85
C VAL A 154 19.34 18.18 9.38
N ILE A 155 18.29 17.44 9.02
CA ILE A 155 17.84 17.29 7.63
C ILE A 155 16.56 18.09 7.33
N LEU A 156 15.78 18.37 8.38
CA LEU A 156 14.51 19.07 8.27
C LEU A 156 14.21 19.79 9.58
N GLU A 157 13.94 21.09 9.49
CA GLU A 157 13.31 21.86 10.58
C GLU A 157 11.86 22.17 10.22
N MET A 158 11.00 22.16 11.24
CA MET A 158 9.57 22.37 11.09
C MET A 158 9.03 23.30 12.16
N ALA A 159 8.08 24.16 11.81
CA ALA A 159 7.28 24.91 12.79
C ALA A 159 5.89 24.29 12.89
N LEU A 160 5.47 23.93 14.10
CA LEU A 160 4.13 23.36 14.32
C LEU A 160 3.07 24.45 14.28
N ASP A 161 1.94 24.14 13.64
CA ASP A 161 0.70 24.88 13.83
C ASP A 161 0.01 24.35 15.09
N GLY A 162 -0.32 25.27 16.00
CA GLY A 162 -0.96 24.95 17.28
C GLY A 162 -2.41 24.44 17.17
N SER A 163 -2.87 24.09 15.97
CA SER A 163 -4.20 23.51 15.76
C SER A 163 -4.14 22.00 15.99
N GLU A 164 -4.85 21.53 17.02
CA GLU A 164 -5.32 20.16 17.03
C GLU A 164 -6.33 20.01 15.87
N LEU A 165 -6.14 18.99 15.03
CA LEU A 165 -7.13 18.60 14.03
C LEU A 165 -8.48 18.40 14.75
N PRO A 166 -9.55 19.07 14.33
CA PRO A 166 -10.86 18.86 14.93
C PRO A 166 -11.27 17.42 14.68
N THR A 167 -11.44 16.65 15.76
CA THR A 167 -12.19 15.39 15.71
C THR A 167 -13.66 15.73 15.94
N GLU A 168 -14.22 16.61 15.12
CA GLU A 168 -15.67 16.83 15.16
C GLU A 168 -16.32 15.68 14.41
N ALA A 169 -17.06 14.85 15.15
CA ALA A 169 -17.97 13.89 14.57
C ALA A 169 -19.01 14.68 13.76
N GLN A 170 -18.88 14.65 12.43
CA GLN A 170 -19.88 15.27 11.58
C GLN A 170 -21.21 14.54 11.78
N THR A 171 -22.22 15.28 12.20
CA THR A 171 -23.62 14.83 12.20
C THR A 171 -24.18 15.02 10.80
N GLY A 172 -24.60 13.93 10.17
CA GLY A 172 -25.18 13.93 8.83
C GLY A 172 -25.56 12.51 8.41
N ASP A 173 -26.17 12.39 7.22
CA ASP A 173 -26.52 11.07 6.68
C ASP A 173 -25.24 10.26 6.44
N THR A 174 -25.29 8.99 6.87
CA THR A 174 -24.18 8.06 6.69
C THR A 174 -24.43 7.17 5.49
N VAL A 175 -23.50 7.18 4.55
CA VAL A 175 -23.53 6.39 3.32
C VAL A 175 -22.46 5.31 3.42
N THR A 176 -22.84 4.07 3.14
CA THR A 176 -21.91 2.93 3.09
C THR A 176 -21.89 2.35 1.68
N SER A 177 -20.70 2.13 1.15
CA SER A 177 -20.51 1.51 -0.16
C SER A 177 -20.84 0.02 -0.14
N GLU A 178 -21.15 -0.52 -1.32
CA GLU A 178 -20.99 -1.95 -1.55
C GLU A 178 -19.51 -2.37 -1.35
N PRO A 179 -19.23 -3.64 -1.01
CA PRO A 179 -17.85 -4.12 -0.91
C PRO A 179 -17.09 -4.00 -2.24
N VAL A 180 -16.02 -3.22 -2.24
CA VAL A 180 -15.12 -3.01 -3.39
C VAL A 180 -13.92 -3.94 -3.26
N VAL A 181 -13.53 -4.60 -4.35
CA VAL A 181 -12.35 -5.47 -4.39
C VAL A 181 -11.12 -4.64 -4.74
N VAL A 182 -10.04 -4.79 -3.97
CA VAL A 182 -8.76 -4.11 -4.24
C VAL A 182 -7.97 -4.88 -5.31
N PRO A 183 -7.74 -4.31 -6.51
CA PRO A 183 -7.07 -5.01 -7.61
C PRO A 183 -5.54 -4.94 -7.53
N ASN A 184 -5.01 -4.01 -6.74
CA ASN A 184 -3.60 -3.69 -6.55
C ASN A 184 -2.75 -4.95 -6.25
N PRO A 185 -1.76 -5.30 -7.09
CA PRO A 185 -0.93 -6.49 -6.90
C PRO A 185 -0.27 -6.58 -5.54
N THR A 186 0.14 -5.44 -4.99
CA THR A 186 0.82 -5.32 -3.70
C THR A 186 -0.11 -4.81 -2.58
N GLY A 187 -1.41 -4.63 -2.86
CA GLY A 187 -2.38 -4.12 -1.91
C GLY A 187 -2.31 -2.60 -1.70
N LEU A 188 -2.96 -2.10 -0.65
CA LEU A 188 -3.06 -0.66 -0.35
C LEU A 188 -1.81 -0.16 0.41
N HIS A 189 -0.65 -0.26 -0.22
CA HIS A 189 0.63 0.26 0.28
C HIS A 189 0.77 1.79 0.05
N ALA A 190 1.94 2.37 0.33
CA ALA A 190 2.16 3.82 0.30
C ALA A 190 1.62 4.52 -0.97
N ARG A 191 1.86 3.97 -2.16
CA ARG A 191 1.45 4.58 -3.44
C ARG A 191 -0.08 4.68 -3.60
N PRO A 192 -0.84 3.57 -3.67
CA PRO A 192 -2.29 3.64 -3.81
C PRO A 192 -2.97 4.25 -2.57
N ALA A 193 -2.42 4.06 -1.36
CA ALA A 193 -2.95 4.72 -0.16
C ALA A 193 -2.85 6.26 -0.24
N ALA A 194 -1.74 6.79 -0.74
CA ALA A 194 -1.56 8.23 -0.92
C ALA A 194 -2.46 8.81 -2.01
N VAL A 195 -2.67 8.08 -3.11
CA VAL A 195 -3.63 8.48 -4.15
C VAL A 195 -5.03 8.54 -3.57
N LEU A 196 -5.45 7.51 -2.84
CA LEU A 196 -6.76 7.48 -2.19
C LEU A 196 -6.92 8.62 -1.17
N ALA A 197 -5.93 8.86 -0.33
CA ALA A 197 -5.93 9.93 0.66
C ALA A 197 -5.99 11.32 0.01
N SER A 198 -5.24 11.53 -1.07
CA SER A 198 -5.24 12.78 -1.83
C SER A 198 -6.61 13.06 -2.46
N LEU A 199 -7.27 12.03 -3.01
CA LEU A 199 -8.64 12.15 -3.52
C LEU A 199 -9.63 12.47 -2.39
N ALA A 200 -9.51 11.83 -1.22
CA ALA A 200 -10.40 12.04 -0.08
C ALA A 200 -10.32 13.46 0.50
N LYS A 201 -9.16 14.15 0.38
CA LYS A 201 -9.00 15.56 0.82
C LYS A 201 -9.89 16.55 0.06
N LYS A 202 -10.43 16.19 -1.11
CA LYS A 202 -11.36 17.04 -1.88
C LYS A 202 -12.74 17.16 -1.26
N TYR A 203 -13.09 16.24 -0.37
CA TYR A 203 -14.40 16.13 0.24
C TYR A 203 -14.40 16.70 1.66
N LYS A 204 -15.57 17.11 2.14
CA LYS A 204 -15.78 17.59 3.51
C LYS A 204 -16.21 16.48 4.47
N SER A 205 -16.89 15.44 3.97
CA SER A 205 -17.37 14.30 4.77
C SER A 205 -16.27 13.65 5.62
N ASP A 206 -16.62 13.12 6.81
CA ASP A 206 -15.77 12.11 7.46
C ASP A 206 -15.83 10.83 6.62
N ILE A 207 -14.68 10.33 6.17
CA ILE A 207 -14.62 9.17 5.27
C ILE A 207 -13.68 8.14 5.88
N ARG A 208 -14.21 6.94 6.09
CA ARG A 208 -13.50 5.80 6.65
C ARG A 208 -13.49 4.62 5.70
N LEU A 209 -12.34 3.95 5.61
CA LEU A 209 -12.22 2.66 4.93
C LEU A 209 -12.35 1.56 5.98
N LYS A 210 -13.35 0.70 5.81
CA LYS A 210 -13.59 -0.48 6.63
C LYS A 210 -13.01 -1.71 5.94
N TYR A 211 -12.25 -2.49 6.69
CA TYR A 211 -11.72 -3.78 6.26
C TYR A 211 -11.77 -4.75 7.45
N ASN A 212 -12.53 -5.84 7.31
CA ASN A 212 -12.88 -6.73 8.43
C ASN A 212 -13.49 -5.92 9.60
N ASP A 213 -12.95 -6.11 10.81
CA ASP A 213 -13.35 -5.38 12.02
C ASP A 213 -12.59 -4.06 12.22
N LYS A 214 -11.62 -3.75 11.34
CA LYS A 214 -10.80 -2.55 11.41
C LYS A 214 -11.39 -1.43 10.54
N GLN A 215 -11.14 -0.19 10.94
CA GLN A 215 -11.47 1.01 10.16
C GLN A 215 -10.31 2.00 10.23
N ALA A 216 -10.10 2.74 9.14
CA ALA A 216 -9.11 3.81 9.07
C ALA A 216 -9.69 5.07 8.42
N ASN A 217 -9.23 6.24 8.85
CA ASN A 217 -9.53 7.50 8.17
C ASN A 217 -8.83 7.50 6.80
N VAL A 218 -9.60 7.72 5.73
CA VAL A 218 -9.07 7.65 4.36
C VAL A 218 -8.08 8.77 4.06
N ARG A 219 -8.11 9.89 4.78
CA ARG A 219 -7.16 10.99 4.62
C ARG A 219 -5.77 10.69 5.21
N SER A 220 -5.66 9.69 6.09
CA SER A 220 -4.39 9.31 6.71
C SER A 220 -3.78 8.13 5.97
N VAL A 221 -2.68 8.40 5.24
CA VAL A 221 -1.92 7.38 4.51
C VAL A 221 -1.41 6.30 5.46
N VAL A 222 -0.89 6.69 6.63
CA VAL A 222 -0.43 5.77 7.69
C VAL A 222 -1.56 4.88 8.17
N SER A 223 -2.73 5.45 8.49
CA SER A 223 -3.88 4.68 8.96
C SER A 223 -4.37 3.67 7.90
N LEU A 224 -4.38 4.07 6.63
CA LEU A 224 -4.73 3.18 5.51
C LEU A 224 -3.73 2.02 5.36
N MET A 225 -2.43 2.31 5.41
CA MET A 225 -1.40 1.28 5.34
C MET A 225 -1.45 0.32 6.55
N GLY A 226 -1.81 0.82 7.73
CA GLY A 226 -2.00 0.03 8.95
C GLY A 226 -3.17 -0.97 8.89
N LEU A 227 -4.05 -0.86 7.89
CA LEU A 227 -5.10 -1.87 7.65
C LEU A 227 -4.56 -3.14 6.98
N GLU A 228 -3.36 -3.11 6.41
CA GLU A 228 -2.71 -4.27 5.78
C GLU A 228 -3.59 -4.95 4.70
N ILE A 229 -4.21 -4.13 3.86
CA ILE A 229 -5.15 -4.58 2.82
C ILE A 229 -4.36 -5.16 1.64
N ASN A 230 -4.55 -6.45 1.40
CA ASN A 230 -3.89 -7.19 0.32
C ASN A 230 -4.73 -7.21 -0.98
N LYS A 231 -4.13 -7.67 -2.08
CA LYS A 231 -4.86 -7.95 -3.34
C LYS A 231 -6.09 -8.81 -3.09
N ASN A 232 -7.19 -8.51 -3.78
CA ASN A 232 -8.49 -9.18 -3.69
C ASN A 232 -9.20 -9.02 -2.35
N ALA A 233 -8.67 -8.20 -1.42
CA ALA A 233 -9.39 -7.82 -0.22
C ALA A 233 -10.67 -7.05 -0.58
N ARG A 234 -11.73 -7.27 0.20
CA ARG A 234 -13.01 -6.58 0.06
C ARG A 234 -13.09 -5.50 1.12
N VAL A 235 -13.16 -4.25 0.69
CA VAL A 235 -13.22 -3.07 1.55
C VAL A 235 -14.52 -2.33 1.36
N GLN A 236 -14.95 -1.58 2.37
CA GLN A 236 -16.13 -0.72 2.28
C GLN A 236 -15.77 0.70 2.67
N LEU A 237 -16.28 1.68 1.93
CA LEU A 237 -16.19 3.08 2.32
C LEU A 237 -17.43 3.45 3.13
N VAL A 238 -17.22 4.11 4.26
CA VAL A 238 -18.26 4.68 5.09
C VAL A 238 -18.00 6.18 5.13
N ALA A 239 -18.93 6.99 4.62
CA ALA A 239 -18.84 8.43 4.65
C ALA A 239 -20.02 9.04 5.40
N THR A 240 -19.78 10.08 6.18
CA THR A 240 -20.79 10.84 6.89
C THR A 240 -20.62 12.32 6.58
N GLY A 241 -21.66 12.94 6.03
CA GLY A 241 -21.65 14.36 5.64
C GLY A 241 -22.45 14.64 4.37
N ASP A 242 -22.57 15.93 4.02
CA ASP A 242 -23.43 16.39 2.91
C ASP A 242 -22.97 15.87 1.53
N ASP A 243 -21.66 15.66 1.35
CA ASP A 243 -21.05 15.14 0.13
C ASP A 243 -20.75 13.63 0.18
N ALA A 244 -21.29 12.91 1.18
CA ALA A 244 -20.98 11.50 1.44
C ALA A 244 -21.31 10.58 0.26
N ASN A 245 -22.44 10.79 -0.42
CA ASN A 245 -22.85 9.98 -1.57
C ASN A 245 -21.85 10.10 -2.73
N THR A 246 -21.48 11.34 -3.08
CA THR A 246 -20.51 11.61 -4.16
C THR A 246 -19.13 11.08 -3.80
N ALA A 247 -18.68 11.31 -2.57
CA ALA A 247 -17.40 10.84 -2.07
C ALA A 247 -17.27 9.31 -2.14
N VAL A 248 -18.29 8.59 -1.66
CA VAL A 248 -18.32 7.12 -1.70
C VAL A 248 -18.28 6.61 -3.14
N ALA A 249 -19.07 7.20 -4.04
CA ALA A 249 -19.12 6.76 -5.44
C ALA A 249 -17.77 6.91 -6.15
N GLU A 250 -17.16 8.10 -6.08
CA GLU A 250 -15.90 8.37 -6.76
C GLU A 250 -14.71 7.60 -6.15
N LEU A 251 -14.61 7.54 -4.82
CA LEU A 251 -13.53 6.82 -4.16
C LEU A 251 -13.65 5.30 -4.37
N SER A 252 -14.86 4.76 -4.39
CA SER A 252 -15.08 3.34 -4.72
C SER A 252 -14.61 3.02 -6.13
N GLU A 253 -14.89 3.91 -7.09
CA GLU A 253 -14.45 3.72 -8.47
C GLU A 253 -12.94 3.86 -8.62
N ALA A 254 -12.33 4.83 -7.94
CA ALA A 254 -10.88 4.99 -7.91
C ALA A 254 -10.17 3.72 -7.37
N ILE A 255 -10.73 3.08 -6.34
CA ILE A 255 -10.24 1.79 -5.82
C ILE A 255 -10.37 0.69 -6.88
N ARG A 256 -11.51 0.59 -7.59
CA ARG A 256 -11.69 -0.39 -8.68
C ARG A 256 -10.71 -0.22 -9.83
N MET A 257 -10.35 1.04 -10.12
CA MET A 257 -9.37 1.40 -11.14
C MET A 257 -7.91 1.21 -10.68
N GLY A 258 -7.69 0.78 -9.42
CA GLY A 258 -6.36 0.45 -8.91
C GLY A 258 -5.50 1.65 -8.50
N LEU A 259 -6.10 2.84 -8.37
CA LEU A 259 -5.43 4.02 -7.79
C LEU A 259 -4.10 4.38 -8.48
N GLY A 260 -3.98 4.11 -9.78
CA GLY A 260 -2.79 4.45 -10.57
C GLY A 260 -1.55 3.57 -10.34
N GLU A 261 -1.68 2.41 -9.66
CA GLU A 261 -0.58 1.45 -9.53
C GLU A 261 -0.37 0.67 -10.84
N GLU A 262 0.89 0.46 -11.24
CA GLU A 262 1.21 -0.35 -12.40
C GLU A 262 0.83 -1.82 -12.21
N GLY A 263 0.41 -2.50 -13.27
CA GLY A 263 0.03 -3.92 -13.22
C GLY A 263 -1.35 -4.20 -12.62
N THR A 264 -2.17 -3.17 -12.39
CA THR A 264 -3.59 -3.34 -12.02
C THR A 264 -4.43 -3.69 -13.25
N ALA A 265 -5.12 -4.82 -13.20
CA ALA A 265 -6.25 -5.08 -14.08
C ALA A 265 -7.54 -4.69 -13.33
N PRO A 266 -8.43 -3.87 -13.91
CA PRO A 266 -9.68 -3.52 -13.25
C PRO A 266 -10.47 -4.80 -12.98
N ILE A 267 -10.82 -5.02 -11.71
CA ILE A 267 -11.72 -6.11 -11.33
C ILE A 267 -13.13 -5.53 -11.40
N SER A 268 -13.89 -5.94 -12.42
CA SER A 268 -15.33 -5.69 -12.45
C SER A 268 -15.96 -6.29 -11.19
N ALA A 269 -16.87 -5.54 -10.56
CA ALA A 269 -17.62 -6.04 -9.42
C ALA A 269 -18.21 -7.41 -9.75
N PRO A 270 -18.15 -8.41 -8.84
CA PRO A 270 -18.88 -9.64 -9.09
C PRO A 270 -20.35 -9.25 -9.19
N ALA A 271 -20.94 -9.50 -10.36
CA ALA A 271 -22.38 -9.55 -10.48
C ALA A 271 -22.88 -10.37 -9.29
N SER A 272 -23.90 -9.85 -8.60
CA SER A 272 -24.74 -10.62 -7.71
C SER A 272 -24.89 -12.03 -8.26
N VAL A 273 -24.77 -13.03 -7.40
CA VAL A 273 -24.82 -14.45 -7.77
C VAL A 273 -26.22 -14.76 -8.31
N ALA A 274 -26.47 -14.36 -9.55
CA ALA A 274 -27.43 -15.01 -10.40
C ALA A 274 -26.75 -16.33 -10.77
N HIS A 275 -27.42 -17.43 -10.46
CA HIS A 275 -27.13 -18.70 -11.10
C HIS A 275 -27.13 -18.47 -12.62
N LEU A 276 -25.95 -18.25 -13.19
CA LEU A 276 -25.75 -18.40 -14.62
C LEU A 276 -25.95 -19.88 -14.86
N THR A 277 -27.12 -20.24 -15.41
CA THR A 277 -27.17 -21.40 -16.30
C THR A 277 -26.18 -21.11 -17.41
N ALA A 278 -24.95 -21.58 -17.22
CA ALA A 278 -23.90 -21.49 -18.21
C ALA A 278 -24.44 -22.22 -19.45
N ALA A 279 -24.76 -21.45 -20.49
CA ALA A 279 -24.87 -22.03 -21.82
C ALA A 279 -23.52 -22.68 -22.10
N GLU A 280 -23.54 -23.95 -22.54
CA GLU A 280 -22.32 -24.65 -22.93
C GLU A 280 -21.52 -23.77 -23.88
N PRO A 281 -20.22 -23.54 -23.61
CA PRO A 281 -19.40 -22.81 -24.55
C PRO A 281 -19.44 -23.55 -25.88
N ALA A 282 -19.66 -22.81 -26.97
CA ALA A 282 -19.63 -23.36 -28.32
C ALA A 282 -18.37 -24.25 -28.49
N PRO A 283 -18.49 -25.45 -29.07
CA PRO A 283 -17.38 -26.38 -29.17
C PRO A 283 -16.22 -25.69 -29.87
N ARG A 284 -15.11 -25.54 -29.13
CA ARG A 284 -13.90 -24.93 -29.67
C ARG A 284 -13.41 -25.80 -30.83
N PRO A 285 -12.96 -25.21 -31.95
CA PRO A 285 -12.40 -25.98 -33.04
C PRO A 285 -11.25 -26.82 -32.48
N ARG A 286 -11.32 -28.14 -32.69
CA ARG A 286 -10.22 -29.05 -32.43
C ARG A 286 -9.36 -29.08 -33.68
N SER A 287 -8.05 -29.21 -33.51
CA SER A 287 -7.18 -29.50 -34.65
C SER A 287 -7.63 -30.79 -35.34
N ALA A 288 -7.63 -30.80 -36.67
CA ALA A 288 -7.82 -32.01 -37.46
C ALA A 288 -6.58 -32.93 -37.40
N ASP A 289 -5.43 -32.40 -37.00
CA ASP A 289 -4.20 -33.17 -36.76
C ASP A 289 -4.10 -33.54 -35.26
N PRO A 290 -4.02 -34.84 -34.91
CA PRO A 290 -3.91 -35.31 -33.53
C PRO A 290 -2.62 -34.87 -32.82
N ASN A 291 -1.62 -34.36 -33.55
CA ASN A 291 -0.37 -33.86 -33.00
C ASN A 291 -0.38 -32.34 -32.76
N ILE A 292 -1.47 -31.64 -33.11
CA ILE A 292 -1.57 -30.19 -32.96
C ILE A 292 -2.62 -29.86 -31.89
N ILE A 293 -2.19 -29.15 -30.85
CA ILE A 293 -3.07 -28.63 -29.80
C ILE A 293 -3.29 -27.14 -30.08
N LEU A 294 -4.54 -26.75 -30.30
CA LEU A 294 -4.90 -25.34 -30.48
C LEU A 294 -4.96 -24.66 -29.10
N GLY A 295 -4.20 -23.59 -28.93
CA GLY A 295 -4.13 -22.82 -27.69
C GLY A 295 -3.93 -21.32 -27.97
N VAL A 296 -4.18 -20.49 -26.96
CA VAL A 296 -3.91 -19.04 -27.02
C VAL A 296 -2.57 -18.79 -26.36
N ALA A 297 -1.66 -18.08 -27.04
CA ALA A 297 -0.34 -17.75 -26.50
C ALA A 297 -0.50 -16.81 -25.29
N ALA A 298 0.02 -17.23 -24.12
CA ALA A 298 -0.05 -16.43 -22.89
C ALA A 298 1.15 -15.48 -22.70
N SER A 299 2.33 -15.83 -23.24
CA SER A 299 3.55 -15.02 -23.20
C SER A 299 4.60 -15.58 -24.19
N PRO A 300 5.48 -14.75 -24.81
CA PRO A 300 6.58 -15.23 -25.64
C PRO A 300 7.73 -15.83 -24.81
N GLY A 301 8.26 -16.99 -25.24
CA GLY A 301 9.39 -17.68 -24.60
C GLY A 301 9.56 -19.13 -25.06
N VAL A 302 10.61 -19.81 -24.59
CA VAL A 302 10.87 -21.24 -24.85
C VAL A 302 10.67 -22.05 -23.56
N ALA A 303 9.83 -23.08 -23.61
CA ALA A 303 9.63 -24.02 -22.51
C ALA A 303 10.00 -25.44 -22.97
N VAL A 304 10.77 -26.16 -22.15
CA VAL A 304 11.13 -27.57 -22.38
C VAL A 304 10.68 -28.38 -21.17
N GLY A 305 9.84 -29.40 -21.38
CA GLY A 305 9.31 -30.22 -20.30
C GLY A 305 8.52 -31.43 -20.79
N LYS A 306 8.18 -32.33 -19.87
CA LYS A 306 7.32 -33.50 -20.15
C LYS A 306 5.86 -33.09 -20.02
N THR A 307 5.05 -33.36 -21.05
CA THR A 307 3.60 -33.15 -21.02
C THR A 307 2.88 -34.46 -20.71
N TYR A 308 1.79 -34.36 -19.94
CA TYR A 308 0.92 -35.49 -19.62
C TYR A 308 -0.51 -35.13 -20.01
N ARG A 309 -1.18 -36.01 -20.75
CA ARG A 309 -2.60 -35.85 -21.09
C ARG A 309 -3.43 -36.66 -20.10
N LEU A 310 -4.12 -35.97 -19.18
CA LEU A 310 -5.11 -36.63 -18.33
C LEU A 310 -6.32 -37.04 -19.18
N SER A 311 -6.49 -38.34 -19.38
CA SER A 311 -7.71 -38.92 -19.94
C SER A 311 -8.63 -39.26 -18.78
N ARG A 312 -9.73 -38.52 -18.61
CA ARG A 312 -10.76 -38.89 -17.65
C ARG A 312 -11.63 -39.97 -18.32
N GLN A 313 -11.63 -41.17 -17.77
CA GLN A 313 -12.62 -42.18 -18.17
C GLN A 313 -13.99 -41.70 -17.68
N GLU A 314 -14.89 -41.45 -18.62
CA GLU A 314 -16.31 -41.33 -18.30
C GLU A 314 -16.83 -42.73 -17.96
N ILE A 315 -17.26 -42.90 -16.72
CA ILE A 315 -17.95 -44.11 -16.29
C ILE A 315 -19.38 -43.98 -16.78
N THR A 316 -19.77 -44.79 -17.75
CA THR A 316 -21.17 -44.88 -18.19
C THR A 316 -21.96 -45.62 -17.12
N VAL A 317 -22.66 -44.88 -16.26
CA VAL A 317 -23.60 -45.45 -15.30
C VAL A 317 -24.94 -45.61 -16.01
N THR A 318 -25.48 -46.82 -16.03
CA THR A 318 -26.82 -47.07 -16.59
C THR A 318 -27.87 -46.58 -15.60
N GLU A 319 -28.48 -45.42 -15.86
CA GLU A 319 -29.53 -44.82 -15.01
C GLU A 319 -30.93 -45.41 -15.25
N ALA A 320 -31.01 -46.66 -15.73
CA ALA A 320 -32.27 -47.40 -15.82
C ALA A 320 -32.31 -48.42 -14.68
N GLY A 321 -32.93 -48.02 -13.56
CA GLY A 321 -33.24 -48.93 -12.48
C GLY A 321 -34.26 -49.97 -12.93
N GLY A 322 -33.98 -51.24 -12.63
CA GLY A 322 -34.97 -52.31 -12.77
C GLY A 322 -36.04 -52.18 -11.67
N THR A 323 -36.98 -53.13 -11.61
CA THR A 323 -37.85 -53.20 -10.43
C THR A 323 -37.02 -53.45 -9.16
N PRO A 324 -37.46 -53.03 -7.97
CA PRO A 324 -36.70 -53.22 -6.72
C PRO A 324 -36.25 -54.66 -6.46
N ARG A 325 -37.01 -55.66 -6.95
CA ARG A 325 -36.65 -57.08 -6.88
C ARG A 325 -35.52 -57.50 -7.84
N GLU A 326 -35.39 -56.84 -8.98
CA GLU A 326 -34.34 -57.12 -9.96
C GLU A 326 -33.00 -56.50 -9.54
N GLU A 327 -33.04 -55.33 -8.90
CA GLU A 327 -31.83 -54.69 -8.34
C GLU A 327 -31.27 -55.47 -7.15
N GLN A 328 -32.14 -55.97 -6.25
CA GLN A 328 -31.72 -56.77 -5.10
C GLN A 328 -31.10 -58.12 -5.47
N ARG A 329 -31.29 -58.58 -6.72
CA ARG A 329 -30.69 -59.80 -7.27
C ARG A 329 -29.32 -59.58 -7.95
N LYS A 330 -28.98 -58.32 -8.27
CA LYS A 330 -27.72 -57.95 -8.97
C LYS A 330 -26.60 -57.51 -8.02
N LEU A 331 -26.92 -57.25 -6.75
CA LEU A 331 -25.99 -57.04 -5.64
C LEU A 331 -25.51 -58.39 -5.07
#